data_AF-A0A6H0KPR6-F1
#
_entry.id   AF-A0A6H0KPR6-F1
#
_cell.length_a   1.000
_cell.length_b   1.000
_cell.length_c   1.000
_cell.angle_alpha   90.00
_cell.angle_beta   90.00
_cell.angle_gamma   90.00
#
_symmetry.space_group_name_H-M   'P 1'
#
loop_
_entity.id
_entity.type
_entity.pdbx_description
1 polymer ?
#
loop_
_entity_poly.entity_id
_entity_poly.type
_entity_poly.pdbx_seq_one_letter_code
_entity_poly.pdbx_strand_id
1 'polypeptide(L)'
;MKQEDKQYEEWLSELKNKQPILKNPEELTTAILNSISPSPSRSKPGRRKFLIGAWLSGLAAAVLLLLFINDTYLSPIPQQNEYEDWQNSTSFSLPENWKEMGLQEKNNYLSSQFTRHRQLRQTRIIQLIKENRSK
;
A
#
# COMPACT_ATOMS: atom_id res chain seq x y z
N MET A 1 -24.78 8.48 73.54
CA MET A 1 -24.26 9.07 72.29
C MET A 1 -23.45 10.36 72.53
N LYS A 2 -22.63 10.48 73.59
CA LYS A 2 -21.89 11.74 73.90
C LYS A 2 -20.39 11.56 74.18
N GLN A 3 -19.88 10.34 74.09
CA GLN A 3 -18.49 10.00 74.42
C GLN A 3 -17.62 9.92 73.17
N GLU A 4 -18.14 9.31 72.11
CA GLU A 4 -17.46 9.17 70.82
C GLU A 4 -17.23 10.53 70.15
N ASP A 5 -18.21 11.43 70.18
CA ASP A 5 -18.07 12.79 69.64
C ASP A 5 -16.96 13.59 70.35
N LYS A 6 -16.78 13.39 71.66
CA LYS A 6 -15.72 14.06 72.42
C LYS A 6 -14.33 13.54 72.02
N GLN A 7 -14.20 12.24 71.81
CA GLN A 7 -12.95 11.66 71.33
C GLN A 7 -12.61 12.10 69.91
N TYR A 8 -13.62 12.27 69.06
CA TYR A 8 -13.45 12.77 67.71
C TYR A 8 -12.94 14.22 67.68
N GLU A 9 -13.51 15.10 68.50
CA GLU A 9 -13.07 16.50 68.61
C GLU A 9 -11.66 16.62 69.20
N GLU A 10 -11.34 15.79 70.21
CA GLU A 10 -10.00 15.75 70.81
C GLU A 10 -8.96 15.27 69.78
N TRP A 11 -9.29 14.25 69.00
CA TRP A 11 -8.45 13.74 67.92
C TRP A 11 -8.24 14.76 66.79
N LEU A 12 -9.29 15.48 66.38
CA LEU A 12 -9.19 16.55 65.39
C LEU A 12 -8.31 17.71 65.88
N SER A 13 -8.39 18.04 67.16
CA SER A 13 -7.56 19.08 67.77
C SER A 13 -6.08 18.69 67.77
N GLU A 14 -5.78 17.40 68.02
CA GLU A 14 -4.42 16.88 68.00
C GLU A 14 -3.83 16.88 66.58
N LEU A 15 -4.63 16.50 65.57
CA LEU A 15 -4.25 16.57 64.17
C LEU A 15 -4.00 17.99 63.68
N LYS A 16 -4.85 18.94 64.06
CA LYS A 16 -4.72 20.35 63.66
C LYS A 16 -3.49 21.01 64.29
N ASN A 17 -3.14 20.60 65.51
CA ASN A 17 -1.97 21.11 66.23
C ASN A 17 -0.66 20.53 65.67
N LYS A 18 -0.67 19.29 65.21
CA LYS A 18 0.46 18.68 64.50
C LYS A 18 0.41 19.07 63.02
N GLN A 19 0.91 20.26 62.68
CA GLN A 19 1.24 20.53 61.27
C GLN A 19 2.23 19.46 60.78
N PRO A 20 1.91 18.69 59.73
CA PRO A 20 2.90 17.81 59.15
C PRO A 20 3.98 18.71 58.55
N ILE A 21 5.15 18.76 59.20
CA ILE A 21 6.34 19.37 58.62
C ILE A 21 6.70 18.49 57.44
N LEU A 22 6.28 18.92 56.27
CA LEU A 22 6.54 18.25 55.02
C LEU A 22 8.04 18.34 54.77
N LYS A 23 8.74 17.22 54.92
CA LYS A 23 10.16 17.13 54.55
C LYS A 23 10.22 17.30 53.03
N ASN A 24 10.95 18.31 52.56
CA ASN A 24 11.16 18.63 51.14
C ASN A 24 9.87 18.90 50.35
N PRO A 25 9.18 20.02 50.60
CA PRO A 25 7.96 20.38 49.86
C PRO A 25 8.19 20.54 48.35
N GLU A 26 9.42 20.87 47.93
CA GLU A 26 9.76 21.02 46.52
C GLU A 26 9.84 19.69 45.76
N GLU A 27 10.33 18.62 46.40
CA GLU A 27 10.35 17.27 45.81
C GLU A 27 8.91 16.75 45.60
N LEU A 28 8.04 17.00 46.56
CA LEU A 28 6.64 16.62 46.46
C LEU A 28 5.91 17.42 45.39
N THR A 29 6.20 18.72 45.30
CA THR A 29 5.67 19.60 44.24
C THR A 29 6.11 19.14 42.86
N THR A 30 7.39 18.78 42.68
CA THR A 30 7.90 18.28 41.39
C THR A 30 7.36 16.89 41.06
N ALA A 31 7.16 16.00 42.03
CA ALA A 31 6.52 14.70 41.83
C ALA A 31 5.03 14.83 41.44
N ILE A 32 4.31 15.75 42.07
CA ILE A 32 2.92 16.07 41.71
C ILE A 32 2.88 16.70 40.31
N LEU A 33 3.72 17.68 40.02
CA LEU A 33 3.79 18.30 38.69
C LEU A 33 4.19 17.30 37.61
N ASN A 34 5.09 16.36 37.87
CA ASN A 34 5.45 15.30 36.93
C ASN A 34 4.29 14.31 36.71
N SER A 35 3.53 13.97 37.76
CA SER A 35 2.38 13.06 37.64
C SER A 35 1.17 13.69 36.96
N ILE A 36 0.96 15.00 37.13
CA ILE A 36 -0.10 15.77 36.48
C ILE A 36 0.32 16.24 35.09
N SER A 37 1.62 16.51 34.88
CA SER A 37 2.13 16.86 33.57
C SER A 37 1.70 15.75 32.61
N PRO A 38 0.90 16.07 31.58
CA PRO A 38 0.61 15.10 30.56
C PRO A 38 1.97 14.68 30.03
N SER A 39 2.35 13.41 30.22
CA SER A 39 3.58 12.86 29.65
C SER A 39 3.69 13.44 28.24
N PRO A 40 4.83 14.05 27.83
CA PRO A 40 4.95 14.61 26.49
C PRO A 40 4.49 13.51 25.57
N SER A 41 3.37 13.78 24.90
CA SER A 41 2.45 12.77 24.36
C SER A 41 3.26 11.58 23.92
N ARG A 42 2.98 10.39 24.46
CA ARG A 42 3.49 9.12 23.94
C ARG A 42 2.90 9.00 22.53
N SER A 43 3.44 9.78 21.60
CA SER A 43 3.06 9.85 20.21
C SER A 43 3.46 8.49 19.71
N LYS A 44 2.49 7.57 19.66
CA LYS A 44 2.71 6.19 19.23
C LYS A 44 3.51 6.27 17.91
N PRO A 45 4.80 5.87 17.90
CA PRO A 45 5.68 6.10 16.75
C PRO A 45 5.21 5.34 15.49
N GLY A 46 4.17 4.50 15.61
CA GLY A 46 3.53 3.78 14.52
C GLY A 46 2.56 4.59 13.66
N ARG A 47 1.87 5.64 14.16
CA ARG A 47 0.82 6.33 13.35
C ARG A 47 1.37 7.01 12.10
N ARG A 48 2.59 7.54 12.13
CA ARG A 48 3.24 8.09 10.94
C ARG A 48 3.52 6.99 9.91
N LYS A 49 4.03 5.82 10.32
CA LYS A 49 4.28 4.69 9.40
C LYS A 49 3.02 4.19 8.71
N PHE A 50 1.87 4.19 9.40
CA PHE A 50 0.58 3.86 8.78
C PHE A 50 0.12 4.89 7.75
N LEU A 51 0.40 6.18 7.97
CA LEU A 51 0.11 7.23 6.99
C LEU A 51 0.96 7.07 5.72
N ILE A 52 2.25 6.74 5.84
CA ILE A 52 3.08 6.43 4.66
C ILE A 52 2.55 5.17 3.93
N GLY A 53 2.16 4.12 4.66
CA GLY A 53 1.57 2.92 4.06
C GLY A 53 0.25 3.18 3.33
N ALA A 54 -0.61 4.06 3.86
CA ALA A 54 -1.86 4.45 3.21
C ALA A 54 -1.62 5.23 1.90
N TRP A 55 -0.57 6.04 1.82
CA TRP A 55 -0.21 6.76 0.58
C TRP A 55 0.29 5.83 -0.51
N LEU A 56 1.12 4.83 -0.18
CA LEU A 56 1.52 3.80 -1.14
C LEU A 56 0.32 2.96 -1.61
N SER A 57 -0.62 2.65 -0.72
CA SER A 57 -1.85 1.94 -1.07
C SER A 57 -2.74 2.75 -2.02
N GLY A 58 -2.83 4.07 -1.83
CA GLY A 58 -3.56 4.96 -2.73
C GLY A 58 -2.94 5.04 -4.12
N LEU A 59 -1.61 5.15 -4.20
CA LEU A 59 -0.87 5.11 -5.47
C LEU A 59 -1.07 3.78 -6.22
N ALA A 60 -0.99 2.65 -5.52
CA ALA A 60 -1.23 1.34 -6.12
C ALA A 60 -2.66 1.19 -6.66
N ALA A 61 -3.67 1.64 -5.92
CA ALA A 61 -5.06 1.61 -6.36
C ALA A 61 -5.31 2.52 -7.57
N ALA A 62 -4.69 3.71 -7.60
CA ALA A 62 -4.78 4.63 -8.75
C ALA A 62 -4.14 4.02 -10.00
N VAL A 63 -2.98 3.35 -9.87
CA VAL A 63 -2.33 2.63 -10.98
C VAL A 63 -3.19 1.48 -11.47
N LEU A 64 -3.80 0.70 -10.57
CA LEU A 64 -4.74 -0.36 -10.95
C LEU A 64 -5.96 0.19 -11.69
N LEU A 65 -6.55 1.30 -11.25
CA LEU A 65 -7.65 1.97 -11.95
C LEU A 65 -7.22 2.46 -13.33
N LEU A 66 -6.04 3.06 -13.44
CA LEU A 66 -5.47 3.49 -14.72
C LEU A 66 -5.25 2.33 -15.67
N LEU A 67 -4.73 1.19 -15.17
CA LEU A 67 -4.58 -0.03 -15.95
C LEU A 67 -5.93 -0.61 -16.34
N PHE A 68 -6.91 -0.63 -15.45
CA PHE A 68 -8.24 -1.18 -15.71
C PHE A 68 -8.97 -0.36 -16.77
N ILE A 69 -8.93 0.97 -16.64
CA ILE A 69 -9.37 1.92 -17.66
C ILE A 69 -8.59 1.63 -18.96
N ASN A 70 -7.27 1.61 -18.92
CA ASN A 70 -6.50 1.40 -20.14
C ASN A 70 -6.82 0.05 -20.82
N ASP A 71 -7.09 -1.00 -20.05
CA ASP A 71 -7.56 -2.30 -20.56
C ASP A 71 -8.98 -2.21 -21.14
N THR A 72 -9.90 -1.47 -20.50
CA THR A 72 -11.26 -1.25 -21.07
C THR A 72 -11.28 -0.32 -22.29
N TYR A 73 -10.33 0.61 -22.42
CA TYR A 73 -10.26 1.57 -23.52
C TYR A 73 -9.34 1.11 -24.67
N LEU A 74 -8.32 0.29 -24.43
CA LEU A 74 -7.43 -0.29 -25.47
C LEU A 74 -7.79 -1.71 -25.86
N SER A 75 -8.55 -2.44 -25.03
CA SER A 75 -9.08 -3.75 -25.38
C SER A 75 -10.57 -3.59 -25.69
N PRO A 76 -10.97 -3.40 -26.96
CA PRO A 76 -12.22 -4.04 -27.35
C PRO A 76 -11.94 -5.51 -27.07
N ILE A 77 -12.53 -6.07 -26.01
CA ILE A 77 -12.57 -7.51 -25.80
C ILE A 77 -12.88 -8.09 -27.17
N PRO A 78 -11.96 -8.85 -27.80
CA PRO A 78 -12.27 -9.47 -29.06
C PRO A 78 -13.42 -10.41 -28.75
N GLN A 79 -14.61 -10.02 -29.22
CA GLN A 79 -15.75 -10.90 -29.33
C GLN A 79 -15.19 -12.19 -29.93
N GLN A 80 -15.43 -13.30 -29.23
CA GLN A 80 -15.05 -14.71 -29.43
C GLN A 80 -14.47 -15.15 -30.81
N ASN A 81 -14.86 -14.47 -31.87
CA ASN A 81 -14.44 -14.60 -33.26
C ASN A 81 -12.96 -14.24 -33.53
N GLU A 82 -12.33 -13.32 -32.77
CA GLU A 82 -10.90 -13.00 -33.00
C GLU A 82 -9.96 -14.00 -32.32
N TYR A 83 -10.42 -14.74 -31.29
CA TYR A 83 -9.64 -15.81 -30.67
C TYR A 83 -9.50 -17.04 -31.59
N GLU A 84 -10.53 -17.35 -32.37
CA GLU A 84 -10.49 -18.35 -33.44
C GLU A 84 -9.53 -17.91 -34.56
N ASP A 85 -9.58 -16.64 -34.99
CA ASP A 85 -8.65 -16.12 -35.99
C ASP A 85 -7.20 -16.05 -35.46
N TRP A 86 -7.00 -15.76 -34.18
CA TRP A 86 -5.68 -15.81 -33.54
C TRP A 86 -5.15 -17.24 -33.46
N GLN A 87 -5.97 -18.23 -33.08
CA GLN A 87 -5.53 -19.63 -33.04
C GLN A 87 -5.20 -20.16 -34.44
N ASN A 88 -5.97 -19.74 -35.45
CA ASN A 88 -5.70 -20.09 -36.85
C ASN A 88 -4.47 -19.35 -37.41
N SER A 89 -4.25 -18.09 -37.02
CA SER A 89 -3.11 -17.25 -37.44
C SER A 89 -1.81 -17.48 -36.67
N THR A 90 -1.87 -18.05 -35.47
CA THR A 90 -0.72 -18.29 -34.57
C THR A 90 -0.12 -19.69 -34.75
N SER A 91 -0.64 -20.46 -35.72
CA SER A 91 -0.08 -21.74 -36.15
C SER A 91 1.22 -21.54 -36.95
N PHE A 92 2.23 -20.91 -36.34
CA PHE A 92 3.57 -20.89 -36.91
C PHE A 92 4.08 -22.33 -36.95
N SER A 93 4.26 -22.86 -38.16
CA SER A 93 4.85 -24.18 -38.32
C SER A 93 6.27 -24.18 -37.75
N LEU A 94 6.56 -25.17 -36.93
CA LEU A 94 7.94 -25.38 -36.50
C LEU A 94 8.75 -25.83 -37.73
N PRO A 95 10.02 -25.42 -37.83
CA PRO A 95 10.91 -25.93 -38.86
C PRO A 95 10.95 -27.46 -38.82
N GLU A 96 11.01 -28.09 -39.98
CA GLU A 96 11.01 -29.55 -40.08
C GLU A 96 12.20 -30.20 -39.33
N ASN A 97 13.33 -29.49 -39.26
CA ASN A 97 14.52 -29.85 -38.49
C ASN A 97 14.50 -29.38 -37.02
N TRP A 98 13.35 -28.98 -36.47
CA TRP A 98 13.25 -28.49 -35.08
C TRP A 98 13.83 -29.48 -34.06
N LYS A 99 13.65 -30.79 -34.27
CA LYS A 99 14.15 -31.81 -33.35
C LYS A 99 15.68 -31.91 -33.35
N GLU A 100 16.31 -31.58 -34.48
CA GLU A 100 17.76 -31.64 -34.70
C GLU A 100 18.47 -30.35 -34.27
N MET A 101 17.75 -29.23 -34.22
CA MET A 101 18.31 -27.94 -33.82
C MET A 101 18.80 -27.91 -32.37
N GLY A 102 19.94 -27.26 -32.17
CA GLY A 102 20.47 -26.94 -30.84
C GLY A 102 19.60 -25.92 -30.09
N LEU A 103 19.76 -25.82 -28.77
CA LEU A 103 18.96 -24.91 -27.94
C LEU A 103 19.14 -23.44 -28.35
N GLN A 104 20.37 -23.06 -28.72
CA GLN A 104 20.67 -21.70 -29.20
C GLN A 104 19.99 -21.40 -30.54
N GLU A 105 19.97 -22.35 -31.47
CA GLU A 105 19.30 -22.19 -32.78
C GLU A 105 17.78 -22.06 -32.60
N LYS A 106 17.19 -22.84 -31.70
CA LYS A 106 15.78 -22.73 -31.31
C LYS A 106 15.45 -21.36 -30.74
N ASN A 107 16.29 -20.85 -29.84
CA ASN A 107 16.10 -19.52 -29.26
C ASN A 107 16.20 -18.41 -30.33
N ASN A 108 17.17 -18.50 -31.22
CA ASN A 108 17.34 -17.56 -32.33
C ASN A 108 16.14 -17.61 -33.29
N TYR A 109 15.63 -18.80 -33.59
CA TYR A 109 14.46 -18.98 -34.43
C TYR A 109 13.20 -18.37 -33.79
N LEU A 110 12.91 -18.69 -32.53
CA LEU A 110 11.73 -18.16 -31.84
C LEU A 110 11.78 -16.63 -31.68
N SER A 111 12.95 -16.09 -31.33
CA SER A 111 13.13 -14.64 -31.18
C SER A 111 13.02 -13.87 -32.51
N SER A 112 13.55 -14.42 -33.60
CA SER A 112 13.39 -13.84 -34.93
C SER A 112 11.93 -13.85 -35.40
N GLN A 113 11.21 -14.97 -35.19
CA GLN A 113 9.79 -15.09 -35.51
C GLN A 113 8.94 -14.10 -34.70
N PHE A 114 9.20 -13.99 -33.39
CA PHE A 114 8.52 -13.04 -32.53
C PHE A 114 8.71 -11.59 -33.01
N THR A 115 9.95 -11.24 -33.37
CA THR A 115 10.28 -9.89 -33.87
C THR A 115 9.56 -9.59 -35.18
N ARG A 116 9.53 -10.55 -36.11
CA ARG A 116 8.84 -10.42 -37.39
C ARG A 116 7.34 -10.21 -37.20
N HIS A 117 6.72 -11.01 -36.34
CA HIS A 117 5.30 -10.89 -36.05
C HIS A 117 4.95 -9.55 -35.38
N ARG A 118 5.81 -9.09 -34.45
CA ARG A 118 5.67 -7.77 -33.82
C ARG A 118 5.76 -6.63 -34.84
N GLN A 119 6.70 -6.70 -35.78
CA GLN A 119 6.84 -5.72 -36.86
C GLN A 119 5.60 -5.71 -37.75
N LEU A 120 5.07 -6.87 -38.15
CA LEU A 120 3.86 -6.95 -38.97
C LEU A 120 2.64 -6.31 -38.28
N ARG A 121 2.48 -6.52 -36.97
CA ARG A 121 1.42 -5.87 -36.19
C ARG A 121 1.55 -4.35 -36.18
N GLN A 122 2.78 -3.86 -35.95
CA GLN A 122 3.04 -2.41 -35.97
C GLN A 122 2.73 -1.80 -37.34
N THR A 123 3.12 -2.47 -38.42
CA THR A 123 2.84 -2.01 -39.78
C THR A 123 1.34 -1.97 -40.07
N ARG A 124 0.57 -2.99 -39.65
CA ARG A 124 -0.90 -2.99 -39.79
C ARG A 124 -1.55 -1.84 -39.04
N ILE A 125 -1.15 -1.60 -37.79
CA ILE A 125 -1.67 -0.48 -36.98
C ILE A 125 -1.37 0.86 -37.66
N ILE A 126 -0.15 1.05 -38.17
CA ILE A 126 0.22 2.27 -38.91
C ILE A 126 -0.62 2.43 -40.18
N GLN A 127 -0.87 1.36 -40.92
CA GLN A 127 -1.73 1.39 -42.11
C GLN A 127 -3.17 1.79 -41.76
N LEU A 128 -3.75 1.21 -40.71
CA LEU A 128 -5.10 1.55 -40.22
C LEU A 128 -5.19 3.02 -39.77
N ILE A 129 -4.19 3.52 -39.06
CA ILE A 129 -4.12 4.93 -38.67
C ILE A 129 -4.06 5.83 -39.89
N LYS A 130 -3.27 5.46 -40.91
CA LYS A 130 -3.16 6.22 -42.17
C LYS A 130 -4.48 6.26 -42.92
N GLU A 131 -5.17 5.12 -43.05
CA GLU A 131 -6.48 5.04 -43.70
C GLU A 131 -7.52 5.90 -42.99
N ASN A 132 -7.58 5.85 -41.66
CA ASN A 132 -8.50 6.66 -40.84
C ASN A 132 -8.22 8.16 -40.88
N ARG A 133 -6.98 8.61 -41.18
CA ARG A 133 -6.68 10.04 -41.36
C ARG A 133 -6.99 10.56 -42.76
N SER A 134 -7.15 9.67 -43.75
CA SER A 134 -7.45 10.04 -45.14
C SER A 134 -8.94 10.05 -45.47
N LYS A 135 -9.80 9.67 -44.51
CA LYS A 135 -11.26 9.81 -44.54
C LYS A 135 -11.65 11.03 -43.72
#